data_AF-A0A660SFX3-F1
#
_entry.id   AF-A0A660SFX3-F1
#
_cell.length_a   1.000
_cell.length_b   1.000
_cell.length_c   1.000
_cell.angle_alpha   90.00
_cell.angle_beta   90.00
_cell.angle_gamma   90.00
#
_symmetry.space_group_name_H-M   'P 1'
#
loop_
_entity.id
_entity.type
_entity.pdbx_description
1 polymer ?
#
loop_
_entity_poly.entity_id
_entity_poly.type
_entity_poly.pdbx_seq_one_letter_code
_entity_poly.pdbx_strand_id
1 'polypeptide(L)'
;MAIVAIVISCGAPKEREPAAKSAKFDPYAKLTEGEISRFIKAFPIFIEEAKKHGKALEKWESKKNPLAFAGAYGEFMGRFKALDATVRAKTGVGVEDVIATYIKTVITFGMLEAKKGMETYDQAISSIEEQLKNPNLPEERRETLTEQLKLYQEIKANIDTMMQKIPPENFELVKKYREKLKEVLEQID
;
A
#
# COMPACT_ATOMS: atom_id res chain seq x y z
N MET A 1 -16.32 -32.30 63.35
CA MET A 1 -16.39 -30.88 62.96
C MET A 1 -15.97 -30.77 61.51
N ALA A 2 -16.87 -30.29 60.65
CA ALA A 2 -16.63 -30.11 59.22
C ALA A 2 -15.93 -28.77 58.96
N ILE A 3 -14.96 -28.75 58.04
CA ILE A 3 -14.55 -27.54 57.33
C ILE A 3 -14.57 -27.86 55.85
N VAL A 4 -15.57 -27.31 55.18
CA VAL A 4 -15.73 -27.26 53.73
C VAL A 4 -14.90 -26.07 53.24
N ALA A 5 -13.88 -26.32 52.43
CA ALA A 5 -13.13 -25.27 51.73
C ALA A 5 -13.60 -25.24 50.26
N ILE A 6 -14.52 -24.32 49.96
CA ILE A 6 -14.93 -23.96 48.61
C ILE A 6 -13.83 -23.08 48.01
N VAL A 7 -13.07 -23.61 47.05
CA VAL A 7 -12.16 -22.80 46.24
C VAL A 7 -12.95 -22.23 45.07
N ILE A 8 -13.28 -20.94 45.21
CA ILE A 8 -13.87 -20.12 44.16
C ILE A 8 -12.83 -19.98 43.04
N SER A 9 -13.04 -20.71 41.94
CA SER A 9 -12.32 -20.52 40.68
C SER A 9 -12.78 -19.20 40.05
N CYS A 10 -12.22 -18.07 40.49
CA CYS A 10 -12.25 -16.83 39.73
C CYS A 10 -11.47 -17.05 38.42
N GLY A 11 -12.18 -16.98 37.30
CA GLY A 11 -11.58 -16.97 35.97
C GLY A 11 -10.65 -15.75 35.82
N ALA A 12 -9.35 -16.00 35.96
CA ALA A 12 -8.34 -15.03 35.58
C ALA A 12 -8.48 -14.75 34.07
N PRO A 13 -8.53 -13.49 33.64
CA PRO A 13 -8.55 -13.18 32.21
C PRO A 13 -7.27 -13.74 31.60
N LYS A 14 -7.42 -14.52 30.51
CA LYS A 14 -6.28 -15.07 29.75
C LYS A 14 -5.26 -13.97 29.54
N GLU A 15 -4.08 -14.18 30.13
CA GLU A 15 -2.89 -13.38 29.94
C GLU A 15 -2.70 -13.24 28.42
N ARG A 16 -2.84 -12.00 27.92
CA ARG A 16 -2.62 -11.73 26.49
C ARG A 16 -1.19 -12.13 26.20
N GLU A 17 -1.02 -13.09 25.28
CA GLU A 17 0.30 -13.45 24.77
C GLU A 17 1.09 -12.18 24.44
N PRO A 18 2.38 -12.12 24.83
CA PRO A 18 3.21 -10.96 24.56
C PRO A 18 3.21 -10.72 23.05
N ALA A 19 2.89 -9.49 22.65
CA ALA A 19 2.87 -9.06 21.26
C ALA A 19 4.15 -9.54 20.57
N ALA A 20 3.98 -10.47 19.64
CA ALA A 20 5.07 -10.95 18.79
C ALA A 20 5.79 -9.73 18.22
N LYS A 21 7.13 -9.70 18.34
CA LYS A 21 7.97 -8.66 17.74
C LYS A 21 7.48 -8.43 16.31
N SER A 22 6.95 -7.23 16.05
CA SER A 22 6.33 -6.90 14.76
C SER A 22 7.33 -7.23 13.66
N ALA A 23 6.99 -8.20 12.80
CA ALA A 23 7.74 -8.42 11.58
C ALA A 23 7.88 -7.07 10.87
N LYS A 24 9.09 -6.72 10.44
CA LYS A 24 9.33 -5.47 9.72
C LYS A 24 8.35 -5.41 8.54
N PHE A 25 7.52 -4.37 8.49
CA PHE A 25 6.53 -4.21 7.43
C PHE A 25 7.20 -4.32 6.05
N ASP A 26 6.69 -5.22 5.22
CA ASP A 26 7.10 -5.40 3.84
C ASP A 26 5.96 -4.95 2.90
N PRO A 27 6.13 -3.84 2.16
CA PRO A 27 5.11 -3.32 1.25
C PRO A 27 4.84 -4.22 0.05
N TYR A 28 5.71 -5.20 -0.22
CA TYR A 28 5.57 -6.15 -1.32
C TYR A 28 5.07 -7.53 -0.86
N ALA A 29 4.85 -7.73 0.44
CA ALA A 29 4.38 -9.02 0.94
C ALA A 29 3.05 -9.43 0.29
N LYS A 30 2.84 -10.75 0.21
CA LYS A 30 1.64 -11.34 -0.35
C LYS A 30 0.38 -10.81 0.34
N LEU A 31 -0.63 -10.47 -0.46
CA LEU A 31 -1.98 -10.14 -0.06
C LEU A 31 -2.84 -11.40 -0.04
N THR A 32 -3.66 -11.52 0.99
CA THR A 32 -4.65 -12.59 1.14
C THR A 32 -6.06 -12.07 0.89
N GLU A 33 -6.99 -12.96 0.48
CA GLU A 33 -8.42 -12.61 0.36
C GLU A 33 -9.00 -12.05 1.67
N GLY A 34 -8.57 -12.62 2.80
CA GLY A 34 -8.98 -12.17 4.12
C GLY A 34 -8.54 -10.73 4.40
N GLU A 35 -7.30 -10.36 4.08
CA GLU A 35 -6.81 -8.98 4.21
C GLU A 35 -7.62 -8.01 3.35
N ILE A 36 -7.81 -8.30 2.06
CA ILE A 36 -8.57 -7.39 1.17
C ILE A 36 -10.03 -7.26 1.60
N SER A 37 -10.68 -8.37 1.95
CA SER A 37 -12.09 -8.35 2.39
C SER A 37 -12.28 -7.55 3.67
N ARG A 38 -11.36 -7.70 4.64
CA ARG A 38 -11.36 -6.90 5.88
C ARG A 38 -11.04 -5.44 5.59
N PHE A 39 -10.08 -5.16 4.72
CA PHE A 39 -9.72 -3.81 4.31
C PHE A 39 -10.89 -3.05 3.68
N ILE A 40 -11.59 -3.65 2.73
CA ILE A 40 -12.76 -3.03 2.06
C ILE A 40 -13.82 -2.58 3.08
N LYS A 41 -14.00 -3.34 4.17
CA LYS A 41 -14.96 -2.99 5.24
C LYS A 41 -14.39 -1.99 6.25
N ALA A 42 -13.12 -2.14 6.62
CA ALA A 42 -12.52 -1.38 7.70
C ALA A 42 -12.00 0.00 7.27
N PHE A 43 -11.60 0.15 6.00
CA PHE A 43 -10.99 1.38 5.50
C PHE A 43 -11.93 2.60 5.53
N PRO A 44 -13.20 2.51 5.13
CA PRO A 44 -14.15 3.63 5.27
C PRO A 44 -14.25 4.13 6.71
N ILE A 45 -14.37 3.20 7.68
CA ILE A 45 -14.45 3.52 9.11
C ILE A 45 -13.13 4.11 9.60
N PHE A 46 -12.00 3.57 9.14
CA PHE A 46 -10.69 4.13 9.44
C PHE A 46 -10.60 5.59 8.98
N ILE A 47 -10.99 5.92 7.75
CA ILE A 47 -10.95 7.29 7.23
C ILE A 47 -11.89 8.21 8.03
N GLU A 48 -13.12 7.78 8.30
CA GLU A 48 -14.08 8.53 9.10
C GLU A 48 -13.52 8.90 10.48
N GLU A 49 -12.96 7.91 11.19
CA GLU A 49 -12.37 8.14 12.51
C GLU A 49 -11.08 8.97 12.42
N ALA A 50 -10.22 8.70 11.43
CA ALA A 50 -8.99 9.44 11.24
C ALA A 50 -9.25 10.94 10.95
N LYS A 51 -10.33 11.28 10.22
CA LYS A 51 -10.80 12.66 9.99
C LYS A 51 -11.21 13.33 11.32
N LYS A 52 -11.93 12.63 12.20
CA LYS A 52 -12.30 13.13 13.55
C LYS A 52 -11.10 13.36 14.46
N HIS A 53 -10.07 12.53 14.30
CA HIS A 53 -8.83 12.65 15.08
C HIS A 53 -7.88 13.74 14.54
N GLY A 54 -8.25 14.46 13.46
CA GLY A 54 -7.75 15.77 13.01
C GLY A 54 -6.27 15.83 12.59
N LYS A 55 -5.36 15.43 13.46
CA LYS A 55 -3.90 15.48 13.25
C LYS A 55 -3.33 14.24 12.55
N ALA A 56 -4.14 13.19 12.41
CA ALA A 56 -3.71 11.91 11.85
C ALA A 56 -3.55 11.94 10.33
N LEU A 57 -4.48 12.62 9.64
CA LEU A 57 -4.54 12.66 8.18
C LEU A 57 -3.83 13.87 7.56
N GLU A 58 -3.59 14.96 8.28
CA GLU A 58 -2.83 16.11 7.74
C GLU A 58 -1.45 15.69 7.19
N LYS A 59 -0.80 14.71 7.83
CA LYS A 59 0.45 14.13 7.31
C LYS A 59 0.25 13.09 6.21
N TRP A 60 -0.92 12.46 6.14
CA TRP A 60 -1.30 11.54 5.08
C TRP A 60 -1.47 12.32 3.75
N GLU A 61 -2.24 13.41 3.76
CA GLU A 61 -2.44 14.27 2.59
C GLU A 61 -1.12 14.87 2.07
N SER A 62 -0.18 15.17 2.98
CA SER A 62 1.14 15.69 2.61
C SER A 62 2.05 14.67 1.88
N LYS A 63 1.73 13.37 1.95
CA LYS A 63 2.54 12.29 1.36
C LYS A 63 1.77 11.56 0.26
N LYS A 64 1.66 12.22 -0.90
CA LYS A 64 1.10 11.67 -2.15
C LYS A 64 1.85 10.44 -2.72
N ASN A 65 2.91 9.97 -2.05
CA ASN A 65 3.70 8.81 -2.47
C ASN A 65 3.54 7.64 -1.47
N PRO A 66 2.84 6.56 -1.85
CA PRO A 66 2.64 5.36 -1.02
C PRO A 66 3.94 4.71 -0.55
N LEU A 67 5.04 4.78 -1.32
CA LEU A 67 6.35 4.24 -0.93
C LEU A 67 7.03 5.13 0.12
N ALA A 68 6.90 6.45 0.00
CA ALA A 68 7.39 7.38 1.02
C ALA A 68 6.58 7.27 2.32
N PHE A 69 5.29 6.94 2.19
CA PHE A 69 4.42 6.65 3.33
C PHE A 69 4.79 5.32 3.99
N ALA A 70 5.05 4.26 3.22
CA ALA A 70 5.54 2.98 3.71
C ALA A 70 6.85 3.12 4.52
N GLY A 71 7.79 3.95 4.06
CA GLY A 71 9.04 4.23 4.79
C GLY A 71 8.82 4.96 6.13
N ALA A 72 7.72 5.71 6.26
CA ALA A 72 7.35 6.44 7.47
C ALA A 72 6.35 5.70 8.37
N TYR A 73 5.94 4.50 7.98
CA TYR A 73 4.92 3.70 8.63
C TYR A 73 5.19 3.47 10.13
N GLY A 74 6.43 3.14 10.49
CA GLY A 74 6.82 2.91 11.89
C GLY A 74 6.63 4.14 12.79
N GLU A 75 6.85 5.34 12.27
CA GLU A 75 6.62 6.59 13.02
C GLU A 75 5.12 6.94 13.15
N PHE A 76 4.31 6.44 12.22
CA PHE A 76 2.86 6.63 12.21
C PHE A 76 2.20 5.73 13.27
N MET A 77 2.56 4.45 13.30
CA MET A 77 1.95 3.44 14.17
C MET A 77 2.06 3.75 15.68
N GLY A 78 3.16 4.36 16.12
CA GLY A 78 3.34 4.73 17.54
C GLY A 78 2.41 5.84 18.05
N ARG A 79 1.80 6.63 17.15
CA ARG A 79 1.10 7.89 17.51
C ARG A 79 -0.42 7.77 17.58
N PHE A 80 -1.01 6.67 17.15
CA PHE A 80 -2.47 6.57 16.94
C PHE A 80 -3.16 5.47 17.77
N LYS A 81 -2.72 5.24 19.01
CA LYS A 81 -3.34 4.22 19.90
C LYS A 81 -4.85 4.42 20.11
N ALA A 82 -5.31 5.67 20.22
CA ALA A 82 -6.74 5.97 20.37
C ALA A 82 -7.55 5.62 19.12
N LEU A 83 -7.01 5.94 17.93
CA LEU A 83 -7.60 5.58 16.66
C LEU A 83 -7.61 4.05 16.46
N ASP A 84 -6.52 3.35 16.82
CA ASP A 84 -6.47 1.88 16.76
C ASP A 84 -7.55 1.25 17.63
N ALA A 85 -7.72 1.72 18.87
CA ALA A 85 -8.75 1.21 19.76
C ALA A 85 -10.17 1.39 19.16
N THR A 86 -10.47 2.57 18.62
CA THR A 86 -11.77 2.85 18.01
C THR A 86 -12.02 2.01 16.76
N VAL A 87 -11.06 1.98 15.82
CA VAL A 87 -11.17 1.21 14.58
C VAL A 87 -11.28 -0.28 14.88
N ARG A 88 -10.47 -0.80 15.80
CA ARG A 88 -10.51 -2.21 16.21
C ARG A 88 -11.83 -2.58 16.88
N ALA A 89 -12.39 -1.71 17.72
CA ALA A 89 -13.69 -1.94 18.33
C ALA A 89 -14.83 -2.01 17.30
N LYS A 90 -14.77 -1.19 16.24
CA LYS A 90 -15.81 -1.13 15.21
C LYS A 90 -15.69 -2.20 14.13
N THR A 91 -14.48 -2.64 13.83
CA THR A 91 -14.21 -3.47 12.64
C THR A 91 -13.63 -4.85 12.97
N GLY A 92 -13.11 -5.03 14.19
CA GLY A 92 -12.28 -6.19 14.54
C GLY A 92 -10.87 -6.16 13.93
N VAL A 93 -10.49 -5.08 13.24
CA VAL A 93 -9.23 -4.93 12.50
C VAL A 93 -8.42 -3.79 13.09
N GLY A 94 -7.11 -3.97 13.24
CA GLY A 94 -6.23 -2.90 13.70
C GLY A 94 -5.96 -1.85 12.63
N VAL A 95 -5.61 -0.64 13.05
CA VAL A 95 -5.11 0.41 12.13
C VAL A 95 -3.88 -0.08 11.37
N GLU A 96 -3.03 -0.87 12.04
CA GLU A 96 -1.85 -1.50 11.43
C GLU A 96 -2.22 -2.33 10.20
N ASP A 97 -3.18 -3.25 10.35
CA ASP A 97 -3.61 -4.15 9.29
C ASP A 97 -4.29 -3.40 8.15
N VAL A 98 -5.08 -2.37 8.48
CA VAL A 98 -5.74 -1.50 7.49
C VAL A 98 -4.70 -0.78 6.65
N ILE A 99 -3.70 -0.16 7.28
CA ILE A 99 -2.67 0.60 6.58
C ILE A 99 -1.72 -0.32 5.79
N ALA A 100 -1.32 -1.45 6.38
CA ALA A 100 -0.49 -2.43 5.69
C ALA A 100 -1.18 -2.93 4.43
N THR A 101 -2.48 -3.22 4.51
CA THR A 101 -3.27 -3.64 3.34
C THR A 101 -3.42 -2.50 2.33
N TYR A 102 -3.70 -1.27 2.79
CA TYR A 102 -3.76 -0.07 1.94
C TYR A 102 -2.49 0.06 1.09
N ILE A 103 -1.31 0.03 1.71
CA ILE A 103 -0.03 0.21 1.02
C ILE A 103 0.19 -0.88 -0.03
N LYS A 104 0.04 -2.15 0.34
CA LYS A 104 0.19 -3.29 -0.59
C LYS A 104 -0.79 -3.15 -1.77
N THR A 105 -2.03 -2.78 -1.50
CA THR A 105 -3.08 -2.60 -2.50
C THR A 105 -2.77 -1.45 -3.44
N VAL A 106 -2.42 -0.27 -2.93
CA VAL A 106 -2.15 0.92 -3.76
C VAL A 106 -0.88 0.74 -4.59
N ILE A 107 0.19 0.14 -4.04
CA ILE A 107 1.39 -0.19 -4.82
C ILE A 107 1.03 -1.16 -5.96
N THR A 108 0.28 -2.21 -5.66
CA THR A 108 -0.15 -3.19 -6.68
C THR A 108 -1.03 -2.54 -7.74
N PHE A 109 -1.98 -1.68 -7.35
CA PHE A 109 -2.79 -0.90 -8.28
C PHE A 109 -1.94 0.02 -9.17
N GLY A 110 -1.03 0.78 -8.55
CA GLY A 110 -0.13 1.68 -9.27
C GLY A 110 0.72 0.93 -10.28
N MET A 111 1.21 -0.27 -9.95
CA MET A 111 1.96 -1.10 -10.89
C MET A 111 1.08 -1.70 -11.99
N LEU A 112 -0.18 -2.04 -11.72
CA LEU A 112 -1.12 -2.47 -12.78
C LEU A 112 -1.38 -1.36 -13.79
N GLU A 113 -1.60 -0.13 -13.33
CA GLU A 113 -1.83 1.00 -14.22
C GLU A 113 -0.53 1.41 -14.94
N ALA A 114 0.62 1.39 -14.27
CA ALA A 114 1.92 1.61 -14.91
C ALA A 114 2.22 0.57 -16.00
N LYS A 115 1.87 -0.71 -15.76
CA LYS A 115 2.00 -1.77 -16.76
C LYS A 115 1.18 -1.50 -18.02
N LYS A 116 -0.04 -0.97 -17.89
CA LYS A 116 -0.84 -0.59 -19.08
C LYS A 116 -0.19 0.53 -19.87
N GLY A 117 0.51 1.45 -19.20
CA GLY A 117 1.29 2.49 -19.84
C GLY A 117 2.58 2.00 -20.50
N MET A 118 3.02 0.76 -20.28
CA MET A 118 4.25 0.22 -20.87
C MET A 118 4.22 0.20 -22.40
N GLU A 119 3.08 -0.10 -23.02
CA GLU A 119 2.97 -0.08 -24.47
C GLU A 119 3.24 1.32 -25.04
N THR A 120 2.83 2.38 -24.32
CA THR A 120 3.14 3.77 -24.68
C THR A 120 4.63 4.07 -24.54
N TYR A 121 5.29 3.53 -23.51
CA TYR A 121 6.74 3.68 -23.35
C TYR A 121 7.52 2.95 -24.45
N ASP A 122 7.12 1.73 -24.83
CA ASP A 122 7.76 0.97 -25.91
C ASP A 122 7.61 1.69 -27.26
N GLN A 123 6.44 2.26 -27.53
CA GLN A 123 6.21 3.09 -28.72
C GLN A 123 7.06 4.36 -28.72
N ALA A 124 7.15 5.06 -27.58
CA ALA A 124 7.97 6.26 -27.45
C ALA A 124 9.46 5.96 -27.65
N ILE A 125 9.98 4.89 -27.03
CA ILE A 125 11.35 4.41 -27.18
C ILE A 125 11.64 4.12 -28.66
N SER A 126 10.80 3.31 -29.32
CA SER A 126 10.97 2.96 -30.73
C SER A 126 10.95 4.19 -31.65
N SER A 127 10.05 5.14 -31.42
CA SER A 127 9.96 6.38 -32.18
C SER A 127 11.20 7.26 -32.02
N ILE A 128 11.75 7.36 -30.81
CA ILE A 128 12.96 8.12 -30.55
C ILE A 128 14.17 7.45 -31.21
N GLU A 129 14.29 6.12 -31.11
CA GLU A 129 15.33 5.34 -31.77
C GLU A 129 15.30 5.51 -33.30
N GLU A 130 14.09 5.59 -33.89
CA GLU A 130 13.93 5.85 -35.32
C GLU A 130 14.38 7.27 -35.69
N GLN A 131 13.97 8.29 -34.93
CA GLN A 131 14.39 9.67 -35.17
C GLN A 131 15.92 9.84 -35.07
N LEU A 132 16.56 9.15 -34.13
CA LEU A 132 18.01 9.19 -33.94
C LEU A 132 18.79 8.58 -35.13
N LYS A 133 18.17 7.73 -35.96
CA LYS A 133 18.78 7.19 -37.19
C LYS A 133 18.92 8.23 -38.30
N ASN A 134 18.23 9.37 -38.21
CA ASN A 134 18.35 10.42 -39.21
C ASN A 134 19.76 11.07 -39.15
N PRO A 135 20.58 10.96 -40.21
CA PRO A 135 21.93 11.55 -40.20
C PRO A 135 21.91 13.07 -40.21
N ASN A 136 20.81 13.68 -40.68
CA ASN A 136 20.65 15.14 -40.76
C ASN A 136 19.97 15.75 -39.53
N LEU A 137 19.82 14.99 -38.45
CA LEU A 137 19.24 15.49 -37.21
C LEU A 137 20.19 16.53 -36.57
N PRO A 138 19.70 17.75 -36.24
CA PRO A 138 20.50 18.74 -35.52
C PRO A 138 21.08 18.20 -34.22
N GLU A 139 22.30 18.60 -33.86
CA GLU A 139 23.03 18.10 -32.69
C GLU A 139 22.25 18.29 -31.38
N GLU A 140 21.75 19.51 -31.13
CA GLU A 140 20.91 19.83 -29.97
C GLU A 140 19.67 18.91 -29.88
N ARG A 141 19.06 18.62 -31.02
CA ARG A 141 17.90 17.73 -31.08
C ARG A 141 18.30 16.28 -30.82
N ARG A 142 19.47 15.85 -31.30
CA ARG A 142 20.03 14.52 -31.05
C ARG A 142 20.29 14.30 -29.57
N GLU A 143 20.95 15.25 -28.90
CA GLU A 143 21.21 15.19 -27.46
C GLU A 143 19.90 15.09 -26.66
N THR A 144 18.94 15.97 -26.96
CA THR A 144 17.61 15.94 -26.33
C THR A 144 16.93 14.57 -26.47
N LEU A 145 16.93 14.01 -27.68
CA LEU A 145 16.34 12.69 -27.94
C LEU A 145 17.09 11.56 -27.24
N THR A 146 18.42 11.63 -27.16
CA THR A 146 19.23 10.65 -26.42
C THR A 146 18.92 10.68 -24.92
N GLU A 147 18.78 11.86 -24.33
CA GLU A 147 18.38 12.01 -22.92
C GLU A 147 16.97 11.47 -22.66
N GLN A 148 16.02 11.79 -23.54
CA GLN A 148 14.65 11.26 -23.46
C GLN A 148 14.62 9.73 -23.58
N LEU A 149 15.40 9.15 -24.51
CA LEU A 149 15.51 7.71 -24.67
C LEU A 149 16.00 7.04 -23.39
N LYS A 150 17.06 7.59 -22.78
CA LYS A 150 17.61 7.09 -21.52
C LYS A 150 16.57 7.17 -20.40
N LEU A 151 15.87 8.30 -20.26
CA LEU A 151 14.83 8.46 -19.24
C LEU A 151 13.71 7.43 -19.40
N TYR A 152 13.20 7.21 -20.62
CA TYR A 152 12.13 6.24 -20.84
C TYR A 152 12.58 4.80 -20.59
N GLN A 153 13.81 4.45 -21.00
CA GLN A 153 14.39 3.15 -20.71
C GLN A 153 14.58 2.92 -19.20
N GLU A 154 15.03 3.93 -18.46
CA GLU A 154 15.15 3.88 -17.00
C GLU A 154 13.79 3.74 -16.31
N ILE A 155 12.78 4.50 -16.72
CA ILE A 155 11.41 4.37 -16.21
C ILE A 155 10.89 2.96 -16.44
N LYS A 156 11.03 2.43 -17.66
CA LYS A 156 10.58 1.08 -18.00
C LYS A 156 11.30 0.02 -17.16
N ALA A 157 12.63 0.09 -17.04
CA ALA A 157 13.41 -0.83 -16.24
C ALA A 157 13.02 -0.78 -14.74
N ASN A 158 12.71 0.40 -14.22
CA ASN A 158 12.23 0.57 -12.85
C ASN A 158 10.84 -0.05 -12.65
N ILE A 159 9.91 0.12 -13.60
CA ILE A 159 8.58 -0.52 -13.55
C ILE A 159 8.75 -2.04 -13.56
N ASP A 160 9.55 -2.59 -14.49
CA ASP A 160 9.80 -4.02 -14.60
C ASP A 160 10.40 -4.59 -13.29
N THR A 161 11.38 -3.89 -12.72
CA THR A 161 12.01 -4.26 -11.43
C THR A 161 11.01 -4.24 -10.28
N MET A 162 10.15 -3.24 -10.21
CA MET A 162 9.14 -3.11 -9.15
C MET A 162 8.06 -4.17 -9.27
N MET A 163 7.65 -4.50 -10.50
CA MET A 163 6.71 -5.59 -10.75
C MET A 163 7.23 -6.95 -10.28
N GLN A 164 8.54 -7.21 -10.45
CA GLN A 164 9.17 -8.46 -9.99
C GLN A 164 9.17 -8.61 -8.46
N LYS A 165 9.10 -7.50 -7.71
CA LYS A 165 9.01 -7.54 -6.25
C LYS A 165 7.62 -7.91 -5.76
N ILE A 166 6.58 -7.65 -6.54
CA ILE A 166 5.19 -7.89 -6.16
C ILE A 166 4.80 -9.32 -6.54
N PRO A 167 4.32 -10.14 -5.58
CA PRO A 167 3.82 -11.47 -5.86
C PRO A 167 2.73 -11.44 -6.94
N PRO A 168 2.78 -12.34 -7.96
CA PRO A 168 1.76 -12.46 -8.99
C PRO A 168 0.33 -12.52 -8.45
N GLU A 169 0.13 -13.19 -7.31
CA GLU A 169 -1.18 -13.35 -6.67
C GLU A 169 -1.76 -12.02 -6.19
N ASN A 170 -0.92 -11.04 -5.82
CA ASN A 170 -1.41 -9.72 -5.43
C ASN A 170 -2.10 -9.04 -6.61
N PHE A 171 -1.54 -9.17 -7.82
CA PHE A 171 -2.14 -8.61 -9.03
C PHE A 171 -3.49 -9.25 -9.34
N GLU A 172 -3.60 -10.58 -9.24
CA GLU A 172 -4.87 -11.28 -9.47
C GLU A 172 -5.93 -10.92 -8.44
N LEU A 173 -5.52 -10.77 -7.17
CA LEU A 173 -6.42 -10.36 -6.10
C LEU A 173 -6.91 -8.93 -6.30
N VAL A 174 -6.01 -7.99 -6.61
CA VAL A 174 -6.36 -6.59 -6.85
C VAL A 174 -7.26 -6.45 -8.08
N LYS A 175 -7.01 -7.21 -9.16
CA LYS A 175 -7.91 -7.27 -10.31
C LYS A 175 -9.30 -7.79 -9.92
N LYS A 176 -9.38 -8.87 -9.14
CA LYS A 176 -10.63 -9.47 -8.66
C LYS A 176 -11.49 -8.48 -7.87
N TYR A 177 -10.86 -7.65 -7.03
CA TYR A 177 -11.55 -6.68 -6.17
C TYR A 177 -11.54 -5.25 -6.71
N ARG A 178 -11.14 -5.03 -7.98
CA ARG A 178 -10.80 -3.71 -8.53
C ARG A 178 -11.86 -2.64 -8.27
N GLU A 179 -13.12 -2.92 -8.62
CA GLU A 179 -14.20 -1.93 -8.50
C GLU A 179 -14.50 -1.57 -7.04
N LYS A 180 -14.54 -2.57 -6.15
CA LYS A 180 -14.73 -2.34 -4.70
C LYS A 180 -13.57 -1.56 -4.09
N LEU A 181 -12.35 -1.83 -4.54
CA LEU A 181 -11.16 -1.13 -4.06
C LEU A 181 -11.14 0.32 -4.54
N LYS A 182 -11.55 0.60 -5.78
CA LYS A 182 -11.71 1.98 -6.26
C LYS A 182 -12.72 2.76 -5.42
N GLU A 183 -13.92 2.22 -5.24
CA GLU A 183 -14.99 2.84 -4.45
C GLU A 183 -14.53 3.17 -3.02
N VAL A 184 -13.76 2.27 -2.41
CA VAL A 184 -13.23 2.47 -1.04
C VAL A 184 -12.09 3.49 -1.02
N LEU A 185 -11.23 3.53 -2.03
CA LEU A 185 -10.10 4.45 -2.11
C LEU A 185 -10.49 5.89 -2.50
N GLU A 186 -11.60 6.08 -3.21
CA GLU A 186 -12.15 7.41 -3.56
C GLU A 186 -12.64 8.19 -2.32
N GLN A 187 -12.83 7.54 -1.17
CA GLN A 187 -13.25 8.21 0.08
C GLN A 187 -12.13 9.01 0.77
N ILE A 188 -10.91 8.93 0.23
CA ILE A 188 -9.75 9.68 0.72
C ILE A 188 -9.83 11.15 0.27
N ASP A 189 -10.49 11.43 -0.86
CA ASP A 189 -10.78 12.80 -1.35
C ASP A 189 -11.92 13.47 -0.55
#